data_AF-A0A3D1CMQ2-F1
#
_entry.id   AF-A0A3D1CMQ2-F1
#
_cell.length_a   1.000
_cell.length_b   1.000
_cell.length_c   1.000
_cell.angle_alpha   90.00
_cell.angle_beta   90.00
_cell.angle_gamma   90.00
#
_symmetry.space_group_name_H-M   'P 1'
#
loop_
_entity.id
_entity.type
_entity.pdbx_description
1 polymer ?
#
loop_
_entity_poly.entity_id
_entity_poly.type
_entity_poly.pdbx_seq_one_letter_code
_entity_poly.pdbx_strand_id
1 'polypeptide(L)' 'MTPQQYCRDKAAKSGSSFYYSFLFLPTKKRNAIMALYAFCREVDDAVDEISDPLVAAQTLAWWRQEVANTFL' A
#
# COMPACT_ATOMS: atom_id res chain seq x y z
N MET A 1 -10.12 9.08 -9.56
CA MET A 1 -9.90 8.55 -8.19
C MET A 1 -8.85 9.41 -7.51
N THR A 2 -9.01 9.80 -6.25
CA THR A 2 -7.95 10.55 -5.52
C THR A 2 -6.96 9.56 -4.88
N PRO A 3 -5.71 9.96 -4.57
CA PRO A 3 -4.75 9.09 -3.90
C PRO A 3 -5.28 8.53 -2.57
N GLN A 4 -6.02 9.34 -1.80
CA GLN A 4 -6.62 8.90 -0.54
C GLN A 4 -7.72 7.86 -0.75
N GLN A 5 -8.50 8.00 -1.84
CA GLN A 5 -9.53 7.01 -2.18
C GLN A 5 -8.88 5.68 -2.56
N TYR A 6 -7.81 5.71 -3.37
CA TYR A 6 -7.04 4.50 -3.71
C TYR A 6 -6.54 3.79 -2.45
N CYS A 7 -5.86 4.51 -1.55
CA CYS A 7 -5.29 3.94 -0.35
C CYS A 7 -6.35 3.31 0.56
N ARG A 8 -7.51 3.97 0.68
CA ARG A 8 -8.65 3.42 1.42
C ARG A 8 -9.15 2.13 0.78
N ASP A 9 -9.35 2.12 -0.53
CA ASP A 9 -9.91 0.98 -1.25
C ASP A 9 -8.96 -0.23 -1.21
N LYS A 10 -7.65 -0.02 -1.39
CA LYS A 10 -6.63 -1.06 -1.25
C LYS A 10 -6.59 -1.63 0.18
N ALA A 11 -6.60 -0.75 1.19
CA ALA A 11 -6.60 -1.16 2.59
C ALA A 11 -7.87 -1.94 2.97
N ALA A 12 -9.05 -1.49 2.51
CA ALA A 12 -10.33 -2.16 2.77
C ALA A 12 -10.40 -3.56 2.14
N LYS A 13 -9.86 -3.72 0.93
CA LYS A 13 -9.83 -5.00 0.22
C LYS A 13 -8.95 -6.06 0.90
N SER A 14 -8.00 -5.66 1.74
CA SER A 14 -7.17 -6.62 2.48
C SER A 14 -7.95 -7.52 3.44
N GLY A 15 -9.20 -7.17 3.81
CA GLY A 15 -10.01 -7.93 4.76
C GLY A 15 -9.46 -7.98 6.18
N SER A 16 -8.37 -7.26 6.46
CA SER A 16 -7.66 -7.29 7.73
C SER A 16 -8.36 -6.47 8.81
N SER A 17 -8.27 -6.93 10.06
CA SER A 17 -8.76 -6.20 11.24
C SER A 17 -8.09 -4.81 11.38
N PHE A 18 -6.87 -4.64 10.86
CA PHE A 18 -6.14 -3.37 10.88
C PHE A 18 -6.91 -2.22 10.21
N TYR A 19 -7.55 -2.47 9.05
CA TYR A 19 -8.30 -1.44 8.33
C TYR A 19 -9.39 -0.81 9.21
N TYR A 20 -10.14 -1.65 9.94
CA TYR A 20 -11.20 -1.19 10.83
C TYR A 20 -10.64 -0.42 12.03
N SER A 21 -9.49 -0.84 12.59
CA SER A 21 -8.82 -0.11 13.66
C SER A 21 -8.44 1.32 13.25
N PHE A 22 -8.05 1.53 11.98
CA PHE A 22 -7.68 2.87 11.50
C PHE A 22 -8.85 3.85 11.43
N LEU A 23 -10.09 3.38 11.34
CA LEU A 23 -11.28 4.23 11.24
C LEU A 23 -11.49 5.12 12.48
N PHE A 24 -10.97 4.68 13.64
CA PHE A 24 -11.03 5.39 14.92
C PHE A 24 -9.97 6.49 15.06
N LEU A 25 -9.02 6.61 14.13
CA LEU A 25 -7.99 7.63 14.19
C LEU A 25 -8.50 9.00 13.68
N PRO A 26 -7.98 10.12 14.21
CA PRO A 26 -8.22 11.44 13.64
C PRO A 26 -7.85 11.48 12.15
N THR A 27 -8.59 12.25 11.35
CA THR A 27 -8.49 12.24 9.87
C THR A 27 -7.07 12.31 9.33
N LYS A 28 -6.20 13.16 9.88
CA LYS A 28 -4.80 13.25 9.44
C LYS A 28 -4.02 11.95 9.66
N LYS A 29 -4.14 11.36 10.86
CA LYS A 29 -3.48 10.08 11.20
C LYS A 29 -4.06 8.92 10.39
N ARG A 30 -5.39 8.88 10.23
CA ARG A 30 -6.08 7.88 9.42
C ARG A 30 -5.60 7.90 7.96
N ASN A 31 -5.49 9.09 7.36
CA ASN A 31 -5.02 9.21 5.98
C ASN A 31 -3.55 8.76 5.84
N ALA A 32 -2.69 9.12 6.81
CA ALA A 32 -1.29 8.72 6.81
C ALA A 32 -1.13 7.18 6.93
N ILE A 33 -1.82 6.55 7.89
CA ILE A 33 -1.72 5.10 8.07
C ILE A 33 -2.35 4.33 6.92
N MET A 34 -3.44 4.84 6.32
CA MET A 34 -4.03 4.21 5.13
C MET A 34 -3.06 4.23 3.94
N ALA A 35 -2.32 5.32 3.73
CA ALA A 35 -1.31 5.39 2.68
C ALA A 35 -0.17 4.40 2.93
N LEU A 36 0.35 4.34 4.16
CA LEU A 36 1.40 3.39 4.54
C LEU A 36 0.94 1.94 4.37
N TYR A 37 -0.25 1.62 4.86
CA TYR A 37 -0.79 0.27 4.79
C TYR A 37 -1.10 -0.17 3.36
N ALA A 38 -1.63 0.74 2.52
CA ALA A 38 -1.82 0.46 1.10
C ALA A 38 -0.49 0.15 0.41
N PHE A 39 0.57 0.92 0.67
CA PHE A 39 1.91 0.63 0.16
C PHE A 39 2.42 -0.75 0.60
N CYS A 40 2.28 -1.12 1.88
CA CYS A 40 2.65 -2.45 2.35
C CYS A 40 1.91 -3.54 1.56
N ARG A 41 0.61 -3.38 1.32
CA ARG A 41 -0.16 -4.33 0.50
C ARG A 41 0.34 -4.43 -0.94
N GLU A 42 0.70 -3.32 -1.59
CA GLU A 42 1.25 -3.41 -2.95
C GLU A 42 2.56 -4.20 -3.01
N VAL A 43 3.42 -4.03 -2.01
CA VAL A 43 4.71 -4.73 -1.92
C VAL A 43 4.50 -6.21 -1.59
N ASP A 44 3.58 -6.52 -0.67
CA ASP A 44 3.23 -7.91 -0.33
C ASP A 44 2.58 -8.62 -1.53
N ASP A 45 1.58 -8.00 -2.17
CA ASP A 45 0.87 -8.56 -3.33
C ASP A 45 1.84 -8.83 -4.49
N ALA A 46 2.88 -8.01 -4.67
CA ALA A 46 3.91 -8.24 -5.68
C ALA A 46 4.70 -9.55 -5.48
N VAL A 47 4.80 -10.04 -4.24
CA VAL A 47 5.47 -11.30 -3.91
C VAL A 47 4.48 -12.46 -3.81
N ASP A 48 3.28 -12.20 -3.29
CA ASP A 48 2.27 -13.22 -3.02
C ASP A 48 1.48 -13.64 -4.28
N GLU A 49 1.21 -12.71 -5.20
CA GLU A 49 0.30 -12.94 -6.33
C GLU A 49 1.02 -13.11 -7.68
N ILE A 50 2.23 -12.59 -7.83
CA ILE A 50 3.00 -12.69 -9.08
C ILE A 50 3.70 -14.05 -9.14
N SER A 51 3.30 -14.90 -10.07
CA SER A 51 3.83 -16.25 -10.22
C SER A 51 5.25 -16.33 -10.78
N ASP A 52 5.66 -15.34 -11.60
CA ASP A 52 7.02 -15.27 -12.14
C ASP A 52 7.95 -14.50 -11.17
N PRO A 53 8.96 -15.17 -10.58
CA PRO A 53 9.86 -14.53 -9.62
C PRO A 53 10.66 -13.35 -10.19
N LEU A 54 10.95 -13.36 -11.51
CA LEU A 54 11.66 -12.24 -12.15
C LEU A 54 10.76 -11.01 -12.24
N VAL A 55 9.48 -11.21 -12.56
CA VAL A 55 8.50 -10.11 -12.61
C VAL A 55 8.24 -9.56 -11.21
N ALA A 56 8.14 -10.42 -10.20
CA ALA A 56 8.03 -10.01 -8.81
C ALA A 56 9.24 -9.14 -8.38
N ALA A 57 10.46 -9.61 -8.67
CA ALA A 57 11.69 -8.88 -8.36
C ALA A 57 11.77 -7.52 -9.07
N GLN A 58 11.37 -7.45 -10.35
CA GLN A 58 11.31 -6.20 -11.09
C GLN A 58 10.28 -5.22 -10.51
N THR A 59 9.12 -5.72 -10.10
CA THR A 59 8.07 -4.92 -9.46
C THR A 59 8.54 -4.33 -8.14
N LEU A 60 9.25 -5.12 -7.31
CA LEU A 60 9.86 -4.64 -6.08
C LEU A 60 10.96 -3.60 -6.33
N ALA A 61 11.78 -3.78 -7.37
CA ALA A 61 12.80 -2.80 -7.74
C ALA A 61 12.18 -1.47 -8.16
N TRP A 62 11.07 -1.51 -8.90
CA TRP A 62 10.29 -0.34 -9.26
C TRP A 62 9.73 0.39 -8.02
N TRP A 63 9.12 -0.32 -7.07
CA TRP A 63 8.64 0.27 -5.81
C TRP A 63 9.74 0.96 -5.01
N ARG A 64 10.96 0.40 -4.98
CA ARG A 64 12.12 1.04 -4.33
C ARG A 64 12.47 2.37 -4.98
N GLN A 65 12.43 2.43 -6.31
CA GLN A 65 12.69 3.67 -7.05
C GLN A 65 11.60 4.72 -6.76
N GLU A 66 10.33 4.32 -6.76
CA GLU A 66 9.23 5.25 -6.47
C GLU A 66 9.32 5.84 -5.06
N VAL A 67 9.64 5.02 -4.06
CA VAL A 67 9.87 5.51 -2.69
C VAL A 67 11.02 6.51 -2.66
N ALA A 68 12.14 6.22 -3.33
CA ALA A 68 13.26 7.15 -3.41
C ALA A 68 12.87 8.48 -4.08
N ASN A 69 12.03 8.44 -5.12
CA ASN A 69 11.53 9.63 -5.82
C ASN A 69 10.64 10.53 -4.94
N THR A 70 10.07 10.03 -3.84
CA THR A 70 9.24 10.85 -2.93
C THR A 70 10.01 11.79 -2.01
N PHE A 71 11.33 11.60 -1.88
CA PHE A 71 12.20 12.39 -0.99
C PHE A 71 13.11 13.36 -1.76
N LEU A 72 12.92 13.48 -3.08
CA LEU A 72 13.62 14.40 -3.98
C LEU A 72 12.71 15.58 -4.35
#